data_AF-A0A497BU57-F1
#
_entry.id   AF-A0A497BU57-F1
#
_cell.length_a   1.000
_cell.length_b   1.000
_cell.length_c   1.000
_cell.angle_alpha   90.00
_cell.angle_beta   90.00
_cell.angle_gamma   90.00
#
_symmetry.space_group_name_H-M   'P 1'
#
loop_
_entity.id
_entity.type
_entity.pdbx_description
1 polymer ?
#
loop_
_entity_poly.entity_id
_entity_poly.type
_entity_poly.pdbx_seq_one_letter_code
_entity_poly.pdbx_strand_id
1 'polypeptide(L)'
;MCPALISEADVKIFRDSNGVKRDVLMSYERFREILDFAESVAYFDSETVQERLRRSDKDLDTGQYIKVRAKEVDKALEWLNE
;
A
#
# COMPACT_ATOMS: atom_id res chain seq x y z
N MET A 1 -7.76 -6.26 12.43
CA MET A 1 -7.35 -7.62 12.05
C MET A 1 -6.88 -7.57 10.60
N CYS A 2 -5.59 -7.77 10.33
CA CYS A 2 -5.13 -7.90 8.95
C CYS A 2 -5.65 -9.23 8.41
N PRO A 3 -6.46 -9.25 7.33
CA PRO A 3 -6.81 -10.51 6.70
C PRO A 3 -5.52 -11.19 6.24
N ALA A 4 -5.42 -12.50 6.46
CA ALA A 4 -4.29 -13.26 5.94
C ALA A 4 -4.30 -13.12 4.41
N LEU A 5 -3.24 -12.49 3.86
CA LEU A 5 -3.08 -12.29 2.40
C LEU A 5 -3.09 -13.60 1.62
N ILE A 6 -2.80 -14.72 2.30
CA ILE A 6 -2.81 -16.06 1.73
C ILE A 6 -3.68 -16.94 2.62
N SER A 7 -4.77 -17.46 2.05
CA SER A 7 -5.57 -18.53 2.64
C SER A 7 -5.07 -19.87 2.12
N GLU A 8 -4.94 -20.88 2.98
CA GLU A 8 -4.54 -22.24 2.56
C GLU A 8 -5.58 -22.89 1.63
N ALA A 9 -6.80 -22.35 1.54
CA ALA A 9 -7.82 -22.79 0.59
C ALA A 9 -7.51 -22.36 -0.86
N ASP A 10 -6.76 -21.25 -1.04
CA ASP A 10 -6.56 -20.60 -2.33
C ASP A 10 -5.17 -20.89 -2.92
N VAL A 11 -4.31 -21.58 -2.16
CA VAL A 11 -2.94 -21.89 -2.58
C VAL A 11 -2.56 -23.33 -2.23
N LYS A 12 -1.74 -23.94 -3.08
CA LYS A 12 -1.13 -25.24 -2.78
C LYS A 12 0.27 -25.02 -2.23
N ILE A 13 0.49 -25.41 -0.98
CA ILE A 13 1.77 -25.26 -0.29
C ILE A 13 2.56 -26.56 -0.40
N PHE A 14 3.77 -26.47 -0.92
CA PHE A 14 4.73 -27.58 -0.97
C PHE A 14 5.66 -27.52 0.23
N ARG A 15 5.86 -28.66 0.87
CA ARG A 15 6.72 -28.82 2.03
C ARG A 15 7.90 -29.72 1.69
N ASP A 16 9.07 -29.43 2.25
CA ASP A 16 10.22 -30.31 2.17
C ASP A 16 10.06 -31.56 3.05
N SER A 17 11.06 -32.45 3.01
CA SER A 17 11.10 -33.68 3.79
C SER A 17 11.07 -33.48 5.31
N ASN A 18 11.37 -32.26 5.79
CA ASN A 18 11.30 -31.88 7.20
C ASN A 18 9.96 -31.18 7.54
N GLY A 19 9.02 -31.11 6.60
CA GLY A 19 7.72 -30.47 6.77
C GLY A 19 7.74 -28.94 6.66
N VAL A 20 8.88 -28.34 6.29
CA VAL A 20 9.04 -26.89 6.15
C VAL A 20 8.43 -26.44 4.82
N LYS A 21 7.60 -25.39 4.86
CA LYS A 21 7.00 -24.78 3.66
C LYS A 21 8.12 -24.17 2.79
N ARG A 22 8.27 -24.63 1.55
CA ARG A 22 9.31 -24.15 0.62
C ARG A 22 8.73 -23.37 -0.54
N ASP A 23 7.70 -23.92 -1.17
CA ASP A 23 7.11 -23.34 -2.38
C ASP A 23 5.59 -23.23 -2.23
N VAL A 24 5.02 -22.27 -2.94
CA VAL A 24 3.58 -22.03 -2.99
C VAL A 24 3.16 -21.91 -4.45
N LEU A 25 2.20 -22.73 -4.86
CA LEU A 25 1.53 -22.62 -6.14
C LEU A 25 0.19 -21.90 -5.94
N MET A 26 -0.05 -20.89 -6.75
CA MET A 26 -1.26 -20.07 -6.73
C MET A 26 -1.63 -19.69 -8.16
N SER A 27 -2.85 -19.18 -8.35
CA SER A 27 -3.24 -18.60 -9.64
C SER A 27 -2.42 -17.34 -9.94
N TYR A 28 -2.20 -17.06 -11.22
CA TYR A 28 -1.48 -15.86 -11.63
C TYR A 28 -2.20 -14.56 -11.20
N GLU A 29 -3.53 -14.55 -11.25
CA GLU A 29 -4.36 -13.44 -10.75
C GLU A 29 -4.11 -13.19 -9.26
N ARG A 30 -4.09 -14.24 -8.44
CA ARG A 30 -3.82 -14.10 -7.01
C ARG A 30 -2.40 -13.61 -6.73
N PHE A 31 -1.43 -14.06 -7.52
CA PHE A 31 -0.05 -13.55 -7.44
C PHE A 31 0.00 -12.05 -7.74
N ARG A 32 -0.71 -11.57 -8.77
CA ARG A 32 -0.77 -10.15 -9.12
C ARG A 32 -1.37 -9.30 -8.01
N GLU A 33 -2.48 -9.73 -7.40
CA GLU A 33 -3.08 -9.02 -6.26
C GLU A 33 -2.12 -8.88 -5.07
N ILE A 34 -1.41 -9.95 -4.74
CA ILE A 34 -0.43 -9.95 -3.64
C ILE A 34 0.75 -9.05 -3.98
N LEU A 35 1.22 -9.07 -5.23
CA LEU A 35 2.31 -8.22 -5.69
C LEU A 35 1.92 -6.75 -5.63
N ASP A 36 0.77 -6.38 -6.19
CA ASP A 36 0.28 -5.00 -6.19
C ASP A 36 0.06 -4.50 -4.74
N PHE A 37 -0.43 -5.35 -3.85
CA PHE A 37 -0.52 -5.04 -2.42
C PHE A 37 0.87 -4.85 -1.79
N ALA A 38 1.80 -5.77 -2.02
CA ALA A 38 3.15 -5.70 -1.46
C ALA A 38 3.90 -4.46 -1.96
N GLU A 39 3.76 -4.11 -3.25
CA GLU A 39 4.30 -2.89 -3.84
C GLU A 39 3.67 -1.64 -3.22
N SER A 40 2.37 -1.64 -2.96
CA SER A 40 1.71 -0.52 -2.26
C SER A 40 2.26 -0.32 -0.85
N VAL A 41 2.50 -1.40 -0.10
CA VAL A 41 3.09 -1.33 1.25
C VAL A 41 4.55 -0.89 1.16
N ALA A 42 5.34 -1.48 0.26
CA ALA A 42 6.74 -1.12 0.06
C ALA A 42 6.93 0.32 -0.41
N TYR A 43 5.97 0.88 -1.17
CA TYR A 43 5.95 2.29 -1.54
C TYR A 43 5.95 3.18 -0.29
N PHE A 44 5.12 2.85 0.70
CA PHE A 44 5.07 3.58 1.96
C PHE A 44 6.33 3.38 2.79
N ASP A 45 7.04 2.26 2.67
CA ASP A 45 8.32 2.04 3.38
C ASP A 45 9.51 2.81 2.78
N SER A 46 9.36 3.40 1.59
CA SER A 46 10.45 4.17 0.98
C SER A 46 10.76 5.44 1.78
N GLU A 47 12.06 5.73 1.97
CA GLU A 47 12.54 6.88 2.75
C GLU A 47 11.96 8.21 2.21
N THR A 48 11.89 8.35 0.89
CA THR A 48 11.29 9.52 0.23
C THR A 48 9.81 9.71 0.58
N VAL A 49 9.03 8.63 0.63
CA VAL A 49 7.60 8.72 0.96
C VAL A 49 7.42 8.98 2.46
N GLN A 50 8.21 8.31 3.30
CA GLN A 50 8.23 8.55 4.75
C GLN A 50 8.55 10.02 5.09
N GLU A 51 9.53 10.62 4.41
CA GLU A 51 9.86 12.04 4.59
C GLU A 51 8.72 12.96 4.12
N ARG A 52 8.07 12.64 3.00
CA ARG A 52 6.89 13.40 2.54
C ARG A 52 5.74 13.34 3.55
N LEU A 53 5.45 12.16 4.08
CA LEU A 53 4.43 11.97 5.11
C LEU A 53 4.74 12.78 6.37
N ARG A 54 5.99 12.72 6.87
CA ARG A 54 6.42 13.53 8.03
C ARG A 54 6.23 15.04 7.81
N ARG A 55 6.51 15.53 6.60
CA ARG A 55 6.29 16.94 6.25
C ARG A 55 4.81 17.27 6.24
N SER A 56 3.99 16.44 5.60
CA SER A 56 2.54 16.62 5.59
C SER A 56 1.94 16.61 7.00
N ASP A 57 2.40 15.72 7.89
CA ASP A 57 1.96 15.72 9.30
C ASP A 57 2.31 17.04 10.00
N LYS A 58 3.53 17.55 9.79
CA LYS A 58 3.94 18.85 10.32
C LYS A 58 3.11 20.01 9.75
N ASP A 59 2.77 19.96 8.48
CA ASP A 59 1.93 20.97 7.83
C ASP A 59 0.51 20.96 8.44
N LEU A 60 -0.03 19.78 8.73
CA LEU A 60 -1.32 19.64 9.43
C LEU A 60 -1.25 20.21 10.86
N ASP A 61 -0.21 19.87 11.61
CA ASP A 61 0.00 20.33 13.00
C ASP A 61 0.17 21.86 13.08
N THR A 62 0.84 22.44 12.10
CA THR A 62 1.10 23.89 12.04
C THR A 62 -0.03 24.68 11.36
N GLY A 63 -1.09 24.00 10.91
CA GLY A 63 -2.22 24.64 10.24
C GLY A 63 -1.94 25.08 8.81
N GLN A 64 -0.85 24.61 8.19
CA GLN A 64 -0.47 24.87 6.80
C GLN A 64 -1.22 23.95 5.84
N TYR A 65 -2.55 24.00 5.87
CA TYR A 65 -3.40 23.21 4.99
C TYR A 65 -4.65 23.98 4.56
N ILE A 66 -5.22 23.60 3.43
CA ILE A 66 -6.49 24.14 2.95
C ILE A 66 -7.61 23.12 3.15
N LYS A 67 -8.79 23.59 3.58
CA LYS A 67 -10.00 22.76 3.63
C LYS A 67 -10.81 23.01 2.38
N VAL A 68 -11.02 21.97 1.59
CA VAL A 68 -11.81 22.00 0.36
C VAL A 68 -12.89 20.95 0.41
N ARG A 69 -14.05 21.26 -0.18
CA ARG A 69 -15.11 20.25 -0.36
C ARG A 69 -14.64 19.27 -1.43
N ALA A 70 -14.98 17.99 -1.28
CA ALA A 70 -14.55 16.95 -2.21
C ALA A 70 -14.83 17.30 -3.70
N LYS A 71 -15.98 17.92 -3.99
CA LYS A 71 -16.37 18.36 -5.33
C LYS A 71 -15.58 19.55 -5.89
N GLU A 72 -14.74 20.18 -5.08
CA GLU A 72 -13.98 21.41 -5.39
C GLU A 72 -12.48 21.15 -5.39
N VAL A 73 -12.05 19.90 -5.20
CA VAL A 73 -10.63 19.52 -5.14
C VAL A 73 -9.93 19.83 -6.47
N ASP A 74 -10.53 19.48 -7.61
CA ASP A 74 -9.92 19.72 -8.93
C ASP A 74 -9.60 21.21 -9.14
N LYS A 75 -10.56 22.08 -8.81
CA LYS A 75 -10.39 23.54 -8.89
C LYS A 75 -9.29 24.06 -7.94
N ALA A 76 -9.15 23.46 -6.76
CA ALA A 76 -8.10 23.82 -5.82
C ALA A 76 -6.71 23.35 -6.28
N LEU A 77 -6.64 22.24 -7.02
CA LEU A 77 -5.40 21.73 -7.61
C LEU A 77 -4.96 22.54 -8.84
N GLU A 78 -5.88 23.13 -9.60
CA GLU A 78 -5.56 24.06 -10.69
C GLU A 78 -4.70 25.23 -10.20
N TRP A 79 -4.98 25.75 -9.00
CA TRP A 79 -4.25 26.87 -8.40
C TRP A 79 -2.82 26.53 -7.95
N LEU A 80 -2.47 25.25 -7.86
CA LEU A 80 -1.13 24.79 -7.49
C LEU A 80 -0.19 24.61 -8.69
N ASN A 81 -0.70 24.77 -9.91
CA ASN A 81 0.04 24.60 -11.17
C ASN A 81 0.39 25.93 -11.89
N GLU A 82 0.15 27.08 -11.26
CA GLU A 82 0.62 28.41 -11.71
C GLU A 82 1.84 28.88 -10.91
#